data_AF-A0A7V9D5A8-F1
#
_entry.id   AF-A0A7V9D5A8-F1
#
_cell.length_a   1.000
_cell.length_b   1.000
_cell.length_c   1.000
_cell.angle_alpha   90.00
_cell.angle_beta   90.00
_cell.angle_gamma   90.00
#
_symmetry.space_group_name_H-M   'P 1'
#
loop_
_entity.id
_entity.type
_entity.pdbx_description
1 polymer ?
#
loop_
_entity_poly.entity_id
_entity_poly.type
_entity_poly.pdbx_seq_one_letter_code
_entity_poly.pdbx_strand_id
1 'polypeptide(L)'
;MGCRTTRPQRELVRLHRAADGSIRLHMESGFGGRRSAGTGRGAYLCREARCLQEVKPARLAQALRTRVEPSPQLLEELRGVLA
;
A
#
# COMPACT_ATOMS: atom_id res chain seq x y z
N MET A 1 -3.65 -8.79 3.32
CA MET A 1 -4.05 -7.43 2.93
C MET A 1 -4.76 -7.57 1.59
N GLY A 2 -5.99 -7.07 1.45
CA GLY A 2 -6.86 -7.38 0.31
C GLY A 2 -7.18 -8.87 0.16
N CYS A 3 -7.38 -9.31 -1.09
CA CYS A 3 -7.85 -10.64 -1.48
C CYS A 3 -6.88 -11.81 -1.23
N ARG A 4 -5.61 -11.54 -0.87
CA ARG A 4 -4.54 -12.53 -0.61
C ARG A 4 -4.23 -13.47 -1.78
N THR A 5 -4.62 -13.13 -3.01
CA THR A 5 -4.26 -13.91 -4.20
C THR A 5 -2.94 -13.42 -4.80
N THR A 6 -2.24 -14.31 -5.51
CA THR A 6 -1.06 -13.94 -6.29
C THR A 6 -1.50 -13.11 -7.50
N ARG A 7 -0.92 -11.93 -7.68
CA ARG A 7 -1.18 -11.03 -8.81
C ARG A 7 0.11 -10.68 -9.54
N PRO A 8 0.05 -10.42 -10.87
CA PRO A 8 1.16 -9.83 -11.59
C PRO A 8 1.57 -8.53 -10.92
N GLN A 9 2.88 -8.31 -10.81
CA GLN A 9 3.36 -7.16 -10.08
C GLN A 9 2.77 -5.81 -10.56
N ARG A 10 2.65 -5.64 -11.88
CA ARG A 10 2.12 -4.40 -12.49
C ARG A 10 0.71 -4.04 -11.99
N GLU A 11 -0.01 -5.00 -11.41
CA GLU A 11 -1.35 -4.88 -10.85
C GLU A 11 -1.32 -4.68 -9.32
N LEU A 12 -0.14 -4.54 -8.72
CA LEU A 12 0.03 -4.28 -7.30
C LEU A 12 0.46 -2.84 -7.05
N VAL A 13 0.01 -2.31 -5.93
CA VAL A 13 0.45 -1.06 -5.33
C VAL A 13 1.18 -1.41 -4.04
N ARG A 14 2.35 -0.80 -3.81
CA ARG A 14 3.10 -0.97 -2.56
C ARG A 14 2.81 0.20 -1.64
N LEU A 15 2.29 -0.10 -0.46
CA LEU A 15 2.23 0.82 0.67
C LEU A 15 3.49 0.62 1.49
N HIS A 16 4.14 1.69 1.93
CA HIS A 16 5.31 1.61 2.80
C HIS A 16 5.21 2.59 3.96
N ARG A 17 5.89 2.27 5.06
CA ARG A 17 6.09 3.20 6.16
C ARG A 17 7.24 4.15 5.80
N ALA A 18 6.99 5.44 5.83
CA ALA A 18 8.01 6.48 5.70
C ALA A 18 8.77 6.71 7.02
N ALA A 19 9.90 7.42 6.95
CA ALA A 19 10.77 7.67 8.11
C ALA A 19 10.05 8.44 9.25
N ASP A 20 9.11 9.32 8.89
CA ASP A 20 8.23 10.07 9.79
C ASP A 20 7.13 9.20 10.44
N GLY A 21 7.04 7.91 10.10
CA GLY A 21 6.01 7.01 10.61
C GLY A 21 4.68 7.06 9.85
N SER A 22 4.55 7.97 8.89
CA SER A 22 3.39 8.03 8.00
C SER A 22 3.40 6.87 7.00
N ILE A 23 2.23 6.57 6.44
CA ILE A 23 2.08 5.56 5.39
C ILE A 23 2.05 6.28 4.05
N ARG A 24 2.85 5.81 3.08
CA ARG A 24 2.90 6.37 1.73
C ARG A 24 2.71 5.31 0.66
N LEU A 25 2.15 5.73 -0.46
CA LEU A 25 2.01 4.93 -1.67
C LEU A 25 3.30 4.94 -2.47
N HIS A 26 3.61 3.80 -3.07
CA HIS A 26 4.66 3.66 -4.06
C HIS A 26 4.03 3.03 -5.30
N MET A 27 3.95 3.83 -6.37
CA MET A 27 3.21 3.52 -7.60
C MET A 27 4.07 2.85 -8.68
N GLU A 28 5.34 2.51 -8.39
CA GLU A 28 6.24 2.03 -9.44
C GLU A 28 5.81 0.66 -9.98
N SER A 29 5.59 0.64 -11.29
CA SER A 29 5.14 -0.50 -12.10
C SER A 29 6.29 -1.50 -12.32
N GLY A 30 6.94 -2.01 -11.28
CA GLY A 30 8.04 -2.98 -11.43
C GLY A 30 8.93 -3.14 -10.19
N PHE A 31 9.35 -4.38 -9.86
CA PHE A 31 10.13 -4.77 -8.67
C PHE A 31 11.60 -4.85 -9.11
N GLY A 32 11.87 -4.63 -10.40
CA GLY A 32 13.20 -4.65 -11.02
C GLY A 32 13.88 -3.28 -11.10
N GLY A 33 13.21 -2.20 -10.68
CA GLY A 33 13.75 -0.85 -10.68
C GLY A 33 14.51 -0.55 -9.40
N ARG A 34 15.79 -0.97 -9.35
CA ARG A 34 16.89 -0.34 -8.58
C ARG A 34 16.48 0.68 -7.50
N ARG A 35 16.55 0.26 -6.23
CA ARG A 35 16.82 1.12 -5.07
C ARG A 35 15.71 2.14 -4.73
N SER A 36 15.19 2.10 -3.50
CA SER A 36 14.57 3.26 -2.84
C SER A 36 13.05 3.51 -2.99
N ALA A 37 12.21 2.48 -2.93
CA ALA A 37 10.75 2.66 -2.80
C ALA A 37 10.26 2.95 -1.36
N GLY A 38 11.13 3.43 -0.48
CA GLY A 38 10.91 3.52 0.96
C GLY A 38 11.57 2.35 1.70
N THR A 39 12.68 2.65 2.37
CA THR A 39 13.45 1.73 3.21
C THR A 39 12.61 1.38 4.44
N GLY A 40 11.92 0.24 4.43
CA GLY A 40 11.03 -0.14 5.52
C GLY A 40 10.06 -1.27 5.21
N ARG A 41 9.19 -1.58 6.18
CA ARG A 41 8.09 -2.53 6.02
C ARG A 41 7.12 -2.03 4.95
N GLY A 42 6.78 -2.89 4.02
CA GLY A 42 5.82 -2.63 2.97
C GLY A 42 4.66 -3.62 3.00
N ALA A 43 3.48 -3.18 2.57
CA ALA A 43 2.31 -3.98 2.34
C ALA A 43 1.89 -3.85 0.89
N TYR A 44 1.45 -4.94 0.27
CA TYR A 44 0.97 -4.94 -1.10
C TYR A 44 -0.55 -4.96 -1.14
N LEU A 45 -1.10 -4.19 -2.06
CA LEU A 45 -2.53 -4.14 -2.35
C LEU A 45 -2.76 -4.27 -3.85
N CYS A 46 -3.82 -4.95 -4.26
CA CYS A 46 -4.18 -5.02 -5.68
C CYS A 46 -4.70 -3.67 -6.15
N ARG A 47 -4.51 -3.37 -7.44
CA ARG A 47 -5.04 -2.17 -8.12
C ARG A 47 -6.57 -2.17 -8.32
N GLU A 48 -7.28 -3.04 -7.61
CA GLU A 48 -8.72 -3.26 -7.75
C GLU A 48 -9.47 -2.67 -6.55
N ALA A 49 -10.55 -1.92 -6.80
CA ALA A 49 -11.38 -1.31 -5.76
C ALA A 49 -11.85 -2.29 -4.66
N ARG A 50 -12.15 -3.55 -5.03
CA ARG A 50 -12.57 -4.60 -4.08
C ARG A 50 -11.52 -4.84 -2.98
N CYS A 51 -10.24 -4.80 -3.32
CA CYS A 51 -9.18 -5.07 -2.36
C CYS A 51 -9.04 -3.95 -1.34
N LEU A 52 -9.33 -2.70 -1.75
CA LEU A 52 -9.37 -1.58 -0.82
C LEU A 52 -10.54 -1.67 0.15
N GLN A 53 -11.73 -2.06 -0.34
CA GLN A 53 -12.91 -2.24 0.52
C GLN A 53 -12.66 -3.29 1.61
N GLU A 54 -11.87 -4.34 1.32
CA GLU A 54 -11.49 -5.35 2.31
C GLU A 54 -10.36 -4.92 3.26
N VAL A 55 -9.62 -3.86 2.92
CA VAL A 55 -8.54 -3.34 3.78
C VAL A 55 -9.14 -2.45 4.86
N LYS A 56 -8.96 -2.88 6.11
CA LYS A 56 -9.25 -2.06 7.29
C LYS A 56 -8.03 -1.19 7.64
N PRO A 57 -8.20 0.09 8.00
CA PRO A 57 -7.13 0.98 8.47
C PRO A 57 -6.22 0.35 9.53
N ALA A 58 -6.82 -0.26 10.55
CA ALA A 58 -6.10 -0.97 11.61
C ALA A 58 -5.23 -2.13 11.11
N ARG A 59 -5.68 -2.88 10.09
CA ARG A 59 -4.87 -3.96 9.48
C ARG A 59 -3.69 -3.39 8.71
N LEU A 60 -3.84 -2.21 8.10
CA LEU A 60 -2.76 -1.53 7.39
C LEU A 60 -1.70 -1.01 8.35
N ALA A 61 -2.13 -0.37 9.43
CA ALA A 61 -1.24 0.04 10.50
C ALA A 61 -0.45 -1.14 11.08
N GLN A 62 -1.13 -2.28 11.33
CA GLN A 62 -0.50 -3.51 11.83
C GLN A 62 0.51 -4.10 10.83
N ALA A 63 0.17 -4.20 9.54
CA ALA A 63 1.04 -4.75 8.52
C ALA A 63 2.32 -3.94 8.34
N LEU A 64 2.21 -2.60 8.40
CA LEU A 64 3.34 -1.68 8.31
C LEU A 64 4.05 -1.47 9.66
N ARG A 65 3.53 -2.11 10.74
CA ARG A 65 3.95 -1.91 12.14
C ARG A 65 4.12 -0.43 12.48
N THR A 66 3.10 0.35 12.17
CA THR A 66 2.95 1.74 12.60
C THR A 66 1.80 1.83 13.60
N ARG A 67 1.88 2.81 14.50
CA ARG A 67 0.77 3.17 15.40
C ARG A 67 -0.14 4.23 14.78
N VAL A 68 0.25 4.76 13.62
CA VAL A 68 -0.45 5.82 12.91
C VAL A 68 -1.46 5.16 11.97
N GLU A 69 -2.74 5.52 12.11
CA GLU A 69 -3.75 5.13 11.14
C GLU A 69 -3.52 5.83 9.80
N PRO A 70 -3.84 5.18 8.66
CA PRO A 70 -3.76 5.83 7.36
C PRO A 70 -4.64 7.09 7.34
N SER A 71 -4.06 8.20 6.85
CA SER A 71 -4.77 9.46 6.75
C SER A 71 -5.92 9.39 5.73
N PRO A 72 -6.97 10.21 5.87
CA PRO A 72 -8.05 10.30 4.87
C PRO A 72 -7.52 10.59 3.47
N GLN A 73 -6.49 11.44 3.36
CA GLN A 73 -5.84 11.78 2.08
C GLN A 73 -5.24 10.54 1.42
N LEU A 74 -4.56 9.68 2.18
CA LEU A 74 -4.00 8.43 1.66
C LEU A 74 -5.09 7.47 1.17
N LEU A 75 -6.24 7.44 1.85
CA LEU A 75 -7.37 6.61 1.44
C LEU A 75 -7.99 7.12 0.13
N GLU A 76 -8.06 8.43 -0.05
CA GLU A 76 -8.50 9.04 -1.31
C GLU A 76 -7.47 8.85 -2.43
N GLU A 77 -6.18 8.97 -2.16
CA GLU A 77 -5.12 8.63 -3.12
C GLU A 77 -5.18 7.16 -3.52
N LEU A 78 -5.40 6.25 -2.56
CA LEU A 78 -5.67 4.85 -2.85
C LEU A 78 -6.87 4.72 -3.78
N ARG A 79 -8.01 5.38 -3.50
CA ARG A 79 -9.17 5.33 -4.39
C ARG A 79 -8.88 5.87 -5.79
N GLY A 80 -8.07 6.91 -5.93
CA GLY A 80 -7.70 7.47 -7.24
C GLY A 80 -6.76 6.58 -8.06
N VAL A 81 -5.95 5.75 -7.41
CA VAL A 81 -5.03 4.81 -8.07
C VAL A 81 -5.70 3.48 -8.42
N LEU A 82 -6.79 3.14 -7.72
CA LEU A 82 -7.55 1.91 -7.93
C LEU A 82 -8.68 2.19 -8.92
N ALA A 83 -8.59 1.56 -10.10
CA ALA A 83 -9.65 1.58 -11.10
C ALA A 83 -10.78 0.60 -10.74
#